data_AF-A0A9Q2XNN9-F1
#
_entry.id   AF-A0A9Q2XNN9-F1
#
_cell.length_a   1.000
_cell.length_b   1.000
_cell.length_c   1.000
_cell.angle_alpha   90.00
_cell.angle_beta   90.00
_cell.angle_gamma   90.00
#
_symmetry.space_group_name_H-M   'P 1'
#
loop_
_entity.id
_entity.type
_entity.pdbx_description
1 polymer ?
#
loop_
_entity_poly.entity_id
_entity_poly.type
_entity_poly.pdbx_seq_one_letter_code
_entity_poly.pdbx_strand_id
1 'polypeptide(L)' 'MEAAEGRPHSIIERPGVDGQYTTHYGDGTWKQYRGSGKEHGNIARPNIKEATKNTRPDGRVFIDKGRVRHPATDEYPKR' A
#
# COMPACT_ATOMS: atom_id res chain seq x y z
N MET A 1 -10.17 21.92 9.54
CA MET A 1 -9.72 20.58 9.12
C MET A 1 -8.87 20.78 7.89
N GLU A 2 -7.58 20.91 8.10
CA GLU A 2 -6.60 21.28 7.08
C GLU A 2 -6.50 20.14 6.08
N ALA A 3 -6.94 20.42 4.85
CA ALA A 3 -6.77 19.53 3.73
C ALA A 3 -5.28 19.21 3.62
N ALA A 4 -4.95 17.93 3.74
CA ALA A 4 -3.63 17.40 3.50
C ALA A 4 -3.13 17.95 2.15
N GLU A 5 -2.28 18.97 2.21
CA GLU A 5 -1.35 19.33 1.13
C GLU A 5 -0.76 18.00 0.67
N GLY A 6 -0.81 17.67 -0.63
CA GLY A 6 -0.39 16.39 -1.21
C GLY A 6 1.06 15.99 -0.89
N ARG A 7 1.36 15.74 0.38
CA ARG A 7 2.61 15.32 0.97
C ARG A 7 2.43 13.85 1.34
N PRO A 8 3.41 13.01 1.01
CA PRO A 8 3.32 11.60 1.32
C PRO A 8 3.17 11.43 2.84
N HIS A 9 2.12 10.73 3.27
CA HIS A 9 1.90 10.42 4.68
C HIS A 9 1.47 8.97 4.84
N SER A 10 1.95 8.36 5.92
CA SER A 10 1.65 6.97 6.27
C SER A 10 0.76 6.94 7.51
N ILE A 11 -0.36 6.26 7.39
CA ILE A 11 -1.31 6.00 8.47
C ILE A 11 -1.05 4.56 8.93
N ILE A 12 -0.46 4.40 10.12
CA ILE A 12 -0.25 3.09 10.74
C ILE A 12 -1.49 2.78 11.60
N GLU A 13 -2.31 1.84 11.15
CA GLU A 13 -3.51 1.40 11.88
C GLU A 13 -3.14 0.38 12.97
N ARG A 14 -2.18 -0.51 12.68
CA ARG A 14 -1.63 -1.49 13.62
C ARG A 14 -0.13 -1.73 13.35
N PRO A 15 0.75 -1.67 14.36
CA PRO A 15 2.16 -2.03 14.19
C PRO A 15 2.38 -3.56 14.18
N GLY A 16 3.53 -4.02 13.69
CA GLY A 16 3.95 -5.44 13.74
C GLY A 16 3.69 -6.26 12.47
N VAL A 17 4.11 -7.53 12.45
CA VAL A 17 3.96 -8.43 11.28
C VAL A 17 2.50 -8.72 10.93
N ASP A 18 1.61 -8.68 11.93
CA ASP A 18 0.15 -8.75 11.75
C ASP A 18 -0.49 -7.37 11.59
N GLY A 19 0.35 -6.35 11.46
CA GLY A 19 -0.04 -4.94 11.43
C GLY A 19 -0.75 -4.54 10.14
N GLN A 20 -1.07 -3.25 10.08
CA GLN A 20 -1.74 -2.64 8.95
C GLN A 20 -1.30 -1.19 8.83
N TYR A 21 -0.96 -0.78 7.62
CA TYR A 21 -0.74 0.62 7.31
C TYR A 21 -1.26 0.94 5.92
N THR A 22 -1.57 2.22 5.71
CA THR A 22 -1.83 2.78 4.39
C THR A 22 -0.97 4.02 4.21
N THR A 23 -0.15 4.05 3.17
CA THR A 23 0.63 5.21 2.75
C THR A 23 -0.04 5.84 1.55
N HIS A 24 -0.39 7.11 1.67
CA HIS A 24 -0.84 7.94 0.57
C HIS A 24 0.33 8.79 0.09
N TYR A 25 0.69 8.68 -1.18
CA TYR A 25 1.72 9.51 -1.77
C TYR A 25 1.11 10.80 -2.32
N GLY A 26 1.89 11.88 -2.35
CA GLY A 26 1.47 13.19 -2.85
C GLY A 26 0.99 13.22 -4.31
N ASP A 27 1.34 12.16 -5.03
CA ASP A 27 1.10 11.96 -6.45
C ASP A 27 -0.25 11.26 -6.75
N GLY A 28 -1.04 10.96 -5.70
CA GLY A 28 -2.31 10.25 -5.77
C GLY A 28 -2.22 8.72 -5.77
N THR A 29 -0.99 8.18 -5.83
CA THR A 29 -0.70 6.77 -5.63
C THR A 29 -0.81 6.38 -4.16
N TRP A 30 -0.96 5.09 -3.88
CA TRP A 30 -1.05 4.60 -2.50
C TRP A 30 -0.45 3.21 -2.35
N LYS A 31 -0.01 2.88 -1.13
CA LYS A 31 0.48 1.55 -0.74
C LYS A 31 -0.18 1.13 0.55
N GLN A 32 -0.73 -0.07 0.60
CA GLN A 32 -1.39 -0.62 1.77
C GLN A 32 -0.76 -1.94 2.15
N TYR A 33 -0.48 -2.11 3.44
CA TYR A 33 -0.11 -3.38 4.04
C TYR A 33 -1.24 -3.92 4.90
N ARG A 34 -1.57 -5.21 4.75
CA ARG A 34 -2.47 -5.92 5.67
C ARG A 34 -1.83 -7.24 6.09
N GLY A 35 -1.18 -7.23 7.25
CA GLY A 35 -0.55 -8.39 7.88
C GLY A 35 -1.57 -9.34 8.52
N SER A 36 -2.61 -8.78 9.15
CA SER A 36 -3.71 -9.56 9.73
C SER A 36 -4.72 -10.00 8.65
N GLY A 37 -4.85 -11.31 8.46
CA GLY A 37 -5.83 -11.94 7.59
C GLY A 37 -6.09 -13.39 8.02
N LYS A 38 -6.98 -14.11 7.34
CA LYS A 38 -7.14 -15.56 7.55
C LYS A 38 -5.82 -16.28 7.31
N GLU A 39 -5.70 -17.55 7.68
CA GLU A 39 -4.55 -18.36 7.26
C GLU A 39 -4.61 -18.58 5.74
N HIS A 40 -3.46 -18.66 5.07
CA HIS A 40 -3.35 -18.91 3.62
C HIS A 40 -2.58 -20.20 3.35
N GLY A 41 -2.88 -21.22 4.15
CA GLY A 41 -2.11 -22.46 4.17
C GLY A 41 -0.61 -22.20 4.36
N ASN A 42 0.21 -22.93 3.62
CA ASN A 42 1.68 -22.82 3.66
C ASN A 42 2.26 -21.71 2.78
N ILE A 43 1.42 -20.84 2.19
CA ILE A 43 1.87 -19.79 1.26
C ILE A 43 1.76 -18.44 1.95
N ALA A 44 2.86 -17.69 1.99
CA ALA A 44 2.87 -16.33 2.52
C ALA A 44 1.78 -15.48 1.83
N ARG A 45 1.02 -14.71 2.62
CA ARG A 45 0.01 -13.81 2.03
C ARG A 45 0.72 -12.66 1.31
N PRO A 46 0.28 -12.28 0.10
CA PRO A 46 0.78 -11.08 -0.55
C PRO A 46 0.16 -9.85 0.15
N ASN A 47 0.80 -9.44 1.25
CA ASN A 47 0.25 -8.47 2.19
C ASN A 47 0.35 -7.02 1.72
N ILE A 48 0.98 -6.74 0.57
CA ILE A 48 1.07 -5.41 0.00
C ILE A 48 0.12 -5.28 -1.19
N LYS A 49 -0.67 -4.21 -1.18
CA LYS A 49 -1.40 -3.72 -2.35
C LYS A 49 -0.95 -2.29 -2.64
N GLU A 50 -0.41 -2.04 -3.81
CA GLU A 50 0.05 -0.71 -4.22
C GLU A 50 -0.59 -0.26 -5.54
N ALA A 51 -1.10 0.97 -5.57
CA ALA A 51 -1.57 1.60 -6.79
C ALA A 51 -0.46 2.49 -7.36
N THR A 52 -0.01 2.15 -8.57
CA THR A 52 1.00 2.90 -9.31
C THR A 52 0.35 3.67 -10.46
N LYS A 53 1.07 4.66 -10.98
CA LYS A 53 0.69 5.34 -12.21
C LYS A 53 0.93 4.42 -13.39
N ASN A 54 -0.07 4.30 -14.26
CA ASN A 54 0.06 3.64 -15.55
C ASN A 54 -0.39 4.58 -16.67
N THR A 55 0.19 4.40 -17.84
CA THR A 55 -0.05 5.24 -19.02
C THR A 55 -0.84 4.43 -20.04
N ARG A 56 -1.99 4.97 -20.46
CA ARG A 56 -2.76 4.36 -21.56
C ARG A 56 -1.98 4.52 -22.87
N PRO A 57 -2.27 3.68 -23.88
CA PRO A 57 -1.75 3.91 -25.24
C PRO A 57 -2.15 5.27 -25.84
N ASP A 58 -3.21 5.90 -25.31
CA ASP A 58 -3.67 7.28 -25.62
C ASP A 58 -2.84 8.38 -24.92
N GLY A 59 -1.80 8.05 -24.15
CA GLY A 59 -0.95 9.02 -23.43
C GLY A 59 -1.51 9.52 -22.10
N ARG A 60 -2.77 9.22 -21.76
CA ARG A 60 -3.37 9.58 -20.46
C ARG A 60 -2.79 8.76 -19.31
N VAL A 61 -2.36 9.43 -18.25
CA VAL A 61 -1.91 8.81 -17.00
C VAL A 61 -3.11 8.57 -16.08
N PHE A 62 -3.21 7.38 -15.52
CA PHE A 62 -4.22 7.02 -14.52
C PHE A 62 -3.60 6.24 -13.37
N ILE A 63 -4.22 6.32 -12.20
CA ILE A 63 -3.86 5.49 -11.06
C ILE A 63 -4.46 4.10 -11.27
N ASP A 64 -3.63 3.06 -11.27
CA ASP A 64 -4.07 1.69 -11.46
C ASP A 64 -4.91 1.18 -10.26
N LYS A 65 -5.70 0.12 -10.49
CA LYS A 65 -6.54 -0.54 -9.45
C LYS A 65 -5.73 -1.15 -8.30
N GLY A 66 -4.42 -1.26 -8.49
CA GLY A 66 -3.45 -1.64 -7.49
C GLY A 66 -3.01 -3.07 -7.65
N ARG A 67 -1.69 -3.27 -7.67
CA ARG A 67 -1.04 -4.55 -7.79
C ARG A 67 -0.80 -5.15 -6.41
N VAL A 68 -1.10 -6.43 -6.28
CA VAL A 68 -0.90 -7.20 -5.05
C VAL A 68 0.44 -7.93 -5.16
N ARG A 69 1.28 -7.83 -4.13
CA ARG A 69 2.58 -8.49 -4.05
C ARG A 69 2.97 -8.85 -2.62
N HIS A 70 3.99 -9.67 -2.48
CA HIS A 70 4.59 -9.95 -1.18
C HIS A 70 5.31 -8.71 -0.63
N PRO A 71 5.25 -8.47 0.69
CA PRO A 71 6.04 -7.43 1.34
C PRO A 71 7.54 -7.75 1.21
N ALA A 72 8.35 -6.73 0.96
CA ALA A 72 9.78 -6.81 1.24
C ALA A 72 10.02 -6.80 2.76
N THR A 73 11.18 -7.29 3.20
CA THR A 73 11.58 -7.30 4.62
C THR A 73 11.57 -5.93 5.29
N ASP A 74 11.72 -4.85 4.53
CA ASP A 74 11.66 -3.48 5.05
C ASP A 74 10.24 -2.90 5.10
N GLU A 75 9.27 -3.53 4.44
CA GLU A 75 7.89 -3.05 4.34
C GLU A 75 6.98 -3.58 5.45
N TYR A 76 7.52 -4.29 6.43
CA TYR A 76 6.77 -4.64 7.62
C TYR A 76 6.65 -3.39 8.51
N PRO A 77 5.46 -3.09 9.06
CA PRO A 77 5.30 -1.93 9.92
C PRO A 77 6.18 -2.09 11.17
N LYS A 78 7.25 -1.30 11.22
CA LYS A 78 8.18 -1.24 12.36
C LYS A 78 7.52 -0.46 13.50
N ARG A 79 7.86 -0.86 14.72
CA ARG A 79 7.29 -0.33 15.97
C ARG A 79 7.87 1.04 16.30
#